data_AF-A0A7C3A2Z8-F1
#
_entry.id   AF-A0A7C3A2Z8-F1
#
_cell.length_a   1.000
_cell.length_b   1.000
_cell.length_c   1.000
_cell.angle_alpha   90.00
_cell.angle_beta   90.00
_cell.angle_gamma   90.00
#
_symmetry.space_group_name_H-M   'P 1'
#
loop_
_entity.id
_entity.type
_entity.pdbx_description
1 polymer ?
#
loop_
_entity_poly.entity_id
_entity_poly.type
_entity_poly.pdbx_seq_one_letter_code
_entity_poly.pdbx_strand_id
1 'polypeptide(L)'
;MLEFMDKENGAYYKFYIVDGHHHLGADVDGQSNRNPAAPGGTFDFCFKITSQLLRILADGKVDLKAEPHGFLKEILEQEDKWKDVLNGTWAVDKTVVFPFNDEFRWREGDEGKATYWRSNDNIHRWTARAPYSFKLTGYARIVPHEGDVAVRELHRAVEELGLRGLKLHPRSDGWGGEINTDPVERVLVEAAKLGIPVIFDTRGFNQVVDIAEVTVKAKLRLANIDKRLAKRLKVILAHVGFHVGHDELFSILSHPNIYGETSGVHDAGIRRLFEEASVRLSENLGPYRRWSEKLIFGTDFPYFDVPHAVQFISYVLSEDFPGTFEDAQRILGVNVLRLIPPKLERAPFKLEAVHFRRELAPMVKRKIALELANLASNKKCDVTSFDPFLQPPPRANVREDCVISIRSMNGDDKKASLMFFTIRGIGVIARLDSELTSLDTLLRRELAYDDSPLRQRFYNKLWPSKVEREQAQIEEKIRSILKPLFEKS
;
A
#
# COMPACT_ATOMS: atom_id res chain seq x y z
N MET A 1 11.88 -7.37 -1.14
CA MET A 1 11.99 -7.40 -2.59
C MET A 1 12.57 -8.73 -2.96
N LEU A 2 11.85 -9.45 -3.81
CA LEU A 2 12.33 -10.67 -4.43
C LEU A 2 13.26 -10.28 -5.59
N GLU A 3 14.49 -10.75 -5.59
CA GLU A 3 15.51 -10.39 -6.57
C GLU A 3 16.00 -11.62 -7.33
N PHE A 4 16.07 -11.50 -8.65
CA PHE A 4 16.49 -12.52 -9.59
C PHE A 4 17.74 -12.04 -10.31
N MET A 5 18.80 -12.84 -10.31
CA MET A 5 19.97 -12.62 -11.15
C MET A 5 20.15 -13.82 -12.07
N ASP A 6 19.98 -13.60 -13.37
CA ASP A 6 20.30 -14.58 -14.39
C ASP A 6 21.83 -14.71 -14.51
N LYS A 7 22.36 -15.91 -14.25
CA LYS A 7 23.80 -16.17 -14.27
C LYS A 7 24.38 -16.23 -15.67
N GLU A 8 23.58 -16.58 -16.67
CA GLU A 8 24.05 -16.77 -18.04
C GLU A 8 24.28 -15.42 -18.73
N ASN A 9 23.38 -14.46 -18.53
CA ASN A 9 23.44 -13.14 -19.19
C ASN A 9 23.67 -11.96 -18.23
N GLY A 10 23.67 -12.18 -16.91
CA GLY A 10 23.86 -11.14 -15.90
C GLY A 10 22.66 -10.19 -15.71
N ALA A 11 21.50 -10.51 -16.31
CA ALA A 11 20.29 -9.72 -16.15
C ALA A 11 19.78 -9.80 -14.71
N TYR A 12 19.31 -8.66 -14.20
CA TYR A 12 18.93 -8.54 -12.80
C TYR A 12 17.58 -7.85 -12.66
N TYR A 13 16.65 -8.54 -11.99
CA TYR A 13 15.27 -8.09 -11.80
C TYR A 13 14.96 -8.00 -10.30
N LYS A 14 14.22 -6.95 -9.92
CA LYS A 14 13.73 -6.75 -8.55
C LYS A 14 12.22 -6.61 -8.58
N PHE A 15 11.53 -7.45 -7.81
CA PHE A 15 10.10 -7.37 -7.63
C PHE A 15 9.76 -6.85 -6.24
N TYR A 16 8.94 -5.81 -6.19
CA TYR A 16 8.35 -5.30 -4.96
C TYR A 16 6.91 -5.81 -4.88
N ILE A 17 6.66 -6.77 -3.99
CA ILE A 17 5.39 -7.49 -3.93
C ILE A 17 4.54 -6.95 -2.78
N VAL A 18 3.28 -6.67 -3.05
CA VAL A 18 2.30 -6.22 -2.08
C VAL A 18 1.11 -7.17 -2.09
N ASP A 19 0.86 -7.81 -0.96
CA ASP A 19 -0.38 -8.54 -0.73
C ASP A 19 -1.52 -7.53 -0.53
N GLY A 20 -2.39 -7.42 -1.53
CA GLY A 20 -3.52 -6.48 -1.53
C GLY A 20 -4.74 -6.93 -0.72
N HIS A 21 -4.75 -8.15 -0.18
CA HIS A 21 -5.89 -8.69 0.55
C HIS A 21 -5.46 -9.59 1.70
N HIS A 22 -5.67 -9.16 2.94
CA HIS A 22 -5.28 -9.92 4.12
C HIS A 22 -6.16 -9.56 5.32
N HIS A 23 -6.53 -10.52 6.15
CA HIS A 23 -7.33 -10.29 7.35
C HIS A 23 -6.49 -10.38 8.63
N LEU A 24 -6.76 -9.47 9.57
CA LEU A 24 -6.19 -9.44 10.90
C LEU A 24 -7.27 -9.47 11.98
N GLY A 25 -7.14 -10.38 12.95
CA GLY A 25 -8.09 -10.60 14.04
C GLY A 25 -8.60 -12.04 14.09
N ALA A 26 -9.87 -12.18 14.47
CA ALA A 26 -10.63 -13.42 14.47
C ALA A 26 -12.03 -13.15 13.94
N ASP A 27 -12.51 -13.98 13.03
CA ASP A 27 -13.86 -13.93 12.48
C ASP A 27 -14.85 -14.68 13.37
N VAL A 28 -16.14 -14.29 13.30
CA VAL A 28 -17.24 -14.98 13.97
C VAL A 28 -17.52 -16.38 13.41
N ASP A 29 -17.04 -16.69 12.20
CA ASP A 29 -17.14 -18.02 11.59
C ASP A 29 -16.09 -19.03 12.11
N GLY A 30 -15.22 -18.61 13.03
CA GLY A 30 -14.17 -19.42 13.63
C GLY A 30 -12.81 -19.33 12.93
N GLN A 31 -12.73 -18.68 11.76
CA GLN A 31 -11.45 -18.41 11.10
C GLN A 31 -10.69 -17.31 11.84
N SER A 32 -9.39 -17.53 12.06
CA SER A 32 -8.65 -16.70 13.00
C SER A 32 -7.17 -16.71 12.70
N ASN A 33 -6.49 -15.57 12.87
CA ASN A 33 -5.04 -15.61 12.87
C ASN A 33 -4.55 -16.37 14.11
N ARG A 34 -3.37 -16.98 14.02
CA ARG A 34 -2.73 -17.70 15.14
C ARG A 34 -2.74 -16.90 16.46
N ASN A 35 -2.62 -15.58 16.39
CA ASN A 35 -2.88 -14.68 17.51
C ASN A 35 -3.76 -13.51 17.03
N PRO A 36 -5.06 -13.48 17.36
CA PRO A 36 -5.97 -12.41 16.94
C PRO A 36 -5.63 -11.03 17.49
N ALA A 37 -4.81 -10.97 18.55
CA ALA A 37 -4.39 -9.72 19.19
C ALA A 37 -3.08 -9.16 18.63
N ALA A 38 -2.40 -9.86 17.73
CA ALA A 38 -1.10 -9.43 17.20
C ALA A 38 -0.82 -9.95 15.77
N PRO A 39 -0.14 -9.17 14.92
CA PRO A 39 0.10 -9.52 13.51
C PRO A 39 1.19 -10.60 13.31
N GLY A 40 1.61 -11.32 14.37
CA GLY A 40 2.68 -12.33 14.27
C GLY A 40 2.37 -13.44 13.26
N GLY A 41 1.10 -13.83 13.13
CA GLY A 41 0.66 -14.82 12.13
C GLY A 41 0.88 -14.36 10.68
N THR A 42 0.70 -13.07 10.40
CA THR A 42 0.97 -12.48 9.07
C THR A 42 2.44 -12.57 8.70
N PHE A 43 3.35 -12.35 9.65
CA PHE A 43 4.79 -12.43 9.38
C PHE A 43 5.27 -13.88 9.24
N ASP A 44 4.73 -14.81 10.02
CA ASP A 44 4.95 -16.26 9.82
C ASP A 44 4.49 -16.72 8.43
N PHE A 45 3.32 -16.26 7.99
CA PHE A 45 2.82 -16.50 6.64
C PHE A 45 3.75 -15.94 5.56
N CYS A 46 4.17 -14.67 5.67
CA CYS A 46 5.10 -14.06 4.73
C CYS A 46 6.48 -14.75 4.72
N PHE A 47 6.96 -15.20 5.88
CA PHE A 47 8.20 -15.97 6.01
C PHE A 47 8.11 -17.30 5.25
N LYS A 48 7.01 -18.03 5.42
CA LYS A 48 6.76 -19.30 4.73
C LYS A 48 6.66 -19.12 3.22
N ILE A 49 5.96 -18.08 2.74
CA ILE A 49 5.93 -17.72 1.31
C ILE A 49 7.37 -17.49 0.81
N THR A 50 8.14 -16.66 1.52
CA THR A 50 9.51 -16.34 1.13
C THR A 50 10.38 -17.59 1.04
N SER A 51 10.34 -18.44 2.06
CA SER A 51 11.12 -19.68 2.08
C SER A 51 10.73 -20.65 0.95
N GLN A 52 9.43 -20.78 0.66
CA GLN A 52 8.97 -21.66 -0.41
C GLN A 52 9.30 -21.11 -1.80
N LEU A 53 9.13 -19.81 -2.05
CA LEU A 53 9.51 -19.18 -3.32
C LEU A 53 11.01 -19.32 -3.59
N LEU A 54 11.85 -19.01 -2.60
CA LEU A 54 13.31 -19.17 -2.73
C LEU A 54 13.71 -20.63 -3.00
N ARG A 55 12.94 -21.61 -2.52
CA ARG A 55 13.20 -23.03 -2.78
C ARG A 55 12.74 -23.47 -4.17
N ILE A 56 11.56 -23.02 -4.62
CA ILE A 56 10.93 -23.49 -5.86
C ILE A 56 11.53 -22.80 -7.08
N LEU A 57 11.78 -21.50 -6.97
CA LEU A 57 12.30 -20.70 -8.09
C LEU A 57 13.82 -20.81 -8.21
N ALA A 58 14.52 -21.32 -7.19
CA ALA A 58 15.96 -21.50 -7.27
C ALA A 58 16.28 -22.67 -8.19
N ASP A 59 17.02 -22.37 -9.25
CA ASP A 59 17.58 -23.36 -10.15
C ASP A 59 19.09 -23.15 -10.32
N GLY A 60 19.74 -23.98 -11.14
CA GLY A 60 21.17 -23.84 -11.40
C GLY A 60 21.55 -22.55 -12.16
N LYS A 61 20.58 -21.82 -12.71
CA LYS A 61 20.75 -20.71 -13.66
C LYS A 61 20.44 -19.34 -13.05
N VAL A 62 19.65 -19.30 -11.98
CA VAL A 62 19.18 -18.05 -11.35
C VAL A 62 19.62 -18.00 -9.89
N ASP A 63 20.29 -16.92 -9.50
CA ASP A 63 20.47 -16.59 -8.09
C ASP A 63 19.28 -15.81 -7.57
N LEU A 64 18.71 -16.29 -6.46
CA LEU A 64 17.54 -15.73 -5.81
C LEU A 64 17.84 -15.25 -4.40
N LYS A 65 17.29 -14.08 -4.08
CA LYS A 65 17.28 -13.55 -2.72
C LYS A 65 16.03 -12.72 -2.46
N ALA A 66 15.68 -12.61 -1.19
CA ALA A 66 14.58 -11.78 -0.72
C ALA A 66 15.10 -10.82 0.35
N GLU A 67 15.24 -9.55 -0.01
CA GLU A 67 15.87 -8.52 0.83
C GLU A 67 14.97 -7.29 0.97
N PRO A 68 14.99 -6.56 2.09
CA PRO A 68 14.23 -5.34 2.23
C PRO A 68 14.61 -4.30 1.16
N HIS A 69 13.71 -3.36 0.88
CA HIS A 69 14.01 -2.14 0.15
C HIS A 69 15.29 -1.47 0.70
N GLY A 70 16.20 -0.98 -0.15
CA GLY A 70 17.55 -0.59 0.29
C GLY A 70 17.58 0.46 1.40
N PHE A 71 16.73 1.48 1.38
CA PHE A 71 16.62 2.40 2.54
C PHE A 71 16.11 1.69 3.81
N LEU A 72 15.10 0.83 3.70
CA LEU A 72 14.51 0.13 4.84
C LEU A 72 15.50 -0.88 5.42
N LYS A 73 16.32 -1.51 4.58
CA LYS A 73 17.42 -2.39 5.02
C LYS A 73 18.36 -1.65 5.97
N GLU A 74 18.77 -0.43 5.61
CA GLU A 74 19.62 0.40 6.48
C GLU A 74 18.95 0.68 7.83
N ILE A 75 17.64 0.92 7.87
CA ILE A 75 16.89 1.11 9.14
C ILE A 75 16.92 -0.16 9.99
N LEU A 76 16.64 -1.32 9.41
CA LEU A 76 16.56 -2.58 10.13
C LEU A 76 17.92 -3.01 10.68
N GLU A 77 19.01 -2.68 9.98
CA GLU A 77 20.37 -2.95 10.45
C GLU A 77 20.76 -2.17 11.72
N GLN A 78 19.98 -1.14 12.10
CA GLN A 78 20.25 -0.34 13.31
C GLN A 78 19.41 -0.73 14.53
N GLU A 79 18.44 -1.63 14.39
CA GLU A 79 17.60 -2.07 15.51
C GLU A 79 17.24 -3.55 15.41
N ASP A 80 17.95 -4.36 16.20
CA ASP A 80 17.89 -5.83 16.15
C ASP A 80 16.46 -6.37 16.35
N LYS A 81 15.67 -5.77 17.25
CA LYS A 81 14.28 -6.22 17.46
C LYS A 81 13.42 -6.06 16.21
N TRP A 82 13.62 -4.98 15.45
CA TRP A 82 12.88 -4.78 14.20
C TRP A 82 13.33 -5.77 13.13
N LYS A 83 14.65 -5.99 13.04
CA LYS A 83 15.25 -6.96 12.13
C LYS A 83 14.75 -8.37 12.41
N ASP A 84 14.78 -8.81 13.65
CA ASP A 84 14.39 -10.16 14.07
C ASP A 84 12.91 -10.43 13.77
N VAL A 85 12.03 -9.48 14.09
CA VAL A 85 10.58 -9.61 13.85
C VAL A 85 10.23 -9.74 12.37
N LEU A 86 10.99 -9.07 11.49
CA LEU A 86 10.72 -9.06 10.04
C LEU A 86 11.65 -9.98 9.24
N ASN A 87 12.54 -10.71 9.91
CA ASN A 87 13.57 -11.51 9.25
C ASN A 87 12.96 -12.55 8.31
N GLY A 88 13.50 -12.66 7.10
CA GLY A 88 13.06 -13.65 6.11
C GLY A 88 11.63 -13.43 5.55
N THR A 89 10.98 -12.28 5.80
CA THR A 89 9.62 -12.02 5.31
C THR A 89 9.56 -11.29 3.96
N TRP A 90 10.69 -11.11 3.27
CA TRP A 90 10.87 -10.07 2.25
C TRP A 90 10.52 -10.46 0.81
N ALA A 91 9.98 -11.66 0.54
CA ALA A 91 9.36 -11.91 -0.76
C ALA A 91 8.07 -11.09 -0.91
N VAL A 92 7.33 -10.88 0.19
CA VAL A 92 6.18 -9.96 0.27
C VAL A 92 6.62 -8.72 1.03
N ASP A 93 6.79 -7.60 0.33
CA ASP A 93 7.30 -6.35 0.90
C ASP A 93 6.29 -5.63 1.79
N LYS A 94 5.00 -5.67 1.39
CA LYS A 94 3.89 -5.07 2.15
C LYS A 94 2.64 -5.93 2.11
N THR A 95 1.77 -5.68 3.08
CA THR A 95 0.47 -6.34 3.22
C THR A 95 -0.60 -5.31 3.56
N VAL A 96 -1.66 -5.28 2.78
CA VAL A 96 -2.89 -4.54 3.07
C VAL A 96 -3.73 -5.41 4.00
N VAL A 97 -4.10 -4.86 5.16
CA VAL A 97 -4.78 -5.63 6.23
C VAL A 97 -6.15 -5.05 6.56
N PHE A 98 -7.11 -5.95 6.77
CA PHE A 98 -8.52 -5.66 7.05
C PHE A 98 -8.95 -6.24 8.41
N PRO A 99 -9.96 -5.62 9.05
CA PRO A 99 -10.80 -6.33 10.02
C PRO A 99 -11.49 -7.55 9.39
N PHE A 100 -11.58 -8.65 10.14
CA PHE A 100 -12.54 -9.73 9.85
C PHE A 100 -13.99 -9.24 10.05
N ASN A 101 -14.98 -10.12 9.81
CA ASN A 101 -16.30 -9.95 10.42
C ASN A 101 -16.16 -10.27 11.92
N ASP A 102 -15.36 -9.46 12.61
CA ASP A 102 -14.71 -9.93 13.83
C ASP A 102 -15.62 -9.91 15.05
N GLU A 103 -15.28 -10.77 16.02
CA GLU A 103 -15.94 -10.83 17.33
C GLU A 103 -15.72 -9.54 18.15
N PHE A 104 -14.74 -8.72 17.78
CA PHE A 104 -14.37 -7.50 18.50
C PHE A 104 -15.15 -6.27 18.07
N ARG A 105 -15.92 -6.38 16.98
CA ARG A 105 -16.53 -5.24 16.28
C ARG A 105 -17.40 -4.40 17.20
N TRP A 106 -18.17 -5.07 18.07
CA TRP A 106 -19.08 -4.43 19.00
C TRP A 106 -19.13 -5.14 20.35
N ARG A 107 -19.33 -4.38 21.43
CA ARG A 107 -19.68 -4.88 22.77
C ARG A 107 -20.57 -3.88 23.50
N GLU A 108 -21.16 -4.31 24.61
CA GLU A 108 -21.90 -3.43 25.53
C GLU A 108 -21.05 -2.20 25.92
N GLY A 109 -21.62 -1.00 25.82
CA GLY A 109 -20.91 0.28 26.01
C GLY A 109 -20.42 0.97 24.72
N ASP A 110 -20.72 0.44 23.53
CA ASP A 110 -20.46 1.08 22.23
C ASP A 110 -21.73 1.63 21.57
N GLU A 111 -22.76 1.95 22.34
CA GLU A 111 -24.00 2.51 21.83
C GLU A 111 -23.71 3.81 21.05
N GLY A 112 -24.29 3.92 19.86
CA GLY A 112 -24.11 5.07 18.97
C GLY A 112 -22.80 5.09 18.15
N LYS A 113 -21.93 4.09 18.30
CA LYS A 113 -20.76 3.89 17.44
C LYS A 113 -21.07 2.97 16.27
N ALA A 114 -20.26 3.06 15.21
CA ALA A 114 -20.35 2.15 14.08
C ALA A 114 -19.97 0.72 14.47
N THR A 115 -20.54 -0.26 13.77
CA THR A 115 -20.32 -1.70 14.01
C THR A 115 -18.85 -2.10 14.08
N TYR A 116 -17.95 -1.46 13.33
CA TYR A 116 -16.51 -1.82 13.26
C TYR A 116 -15.57 -0.84 13.98
N TRP A 117 -16.09 0.04 14.85
CA TRP A 117 -15.31 1.06 15.55
C TRP A 117 -14.05 0.49 16.23
N ARG A 118 -14.21 -0.59 17.00
CA ARG A 118 -13.10 -1.21 17.75
C ARG A 118 -12.13 -1.95 16.84
N SER A 119 -12.65 -2.58 15.80
CA SER A 119 -11.84 -3.31 14.83
C SER A 119 -10.91 -2.36 14.09
N ASN A 120 -11.40 -1.17 13.72
CA ASN A 120 -10.58 -0.12 13.13
C ASN A 120 -9.48 0.36 14.11
N ASP A 121 -9.78 0.51 15.39
CA ASP A 121 -8.77 0.82 16.43
C ASP A 121 -7.71 -0.30 16.56
N ASN A 122 -8.12 -1.58 16.45
CA ASN A 122 -7.20 -2.72 16.46
C ASN A 122 -6.23 -2.68 15.26
N ILE A 123 -6.76 -2.48 14.05
CA ILE A 123 -5.95 -2.36 12.84
C ILE A 123 -4.98 -1.18 12.92
N HIS A 124 -5.44 -0.03 13.42
CA HIS A 124 -4.58 1.12 13.66
C HIS A 124 -3.41 0.78 14.59
N ARG A 125 -3.69 0.13 15.73
CA ARG A 125 -2.68 -0.25 16.73
C ARG A 125 -1.54 -1.09 16.13
N TRP A 126 -1.85 -1.94 15.16
CA TRP A 126 -0.83 -2.77 14.50
C TRP A 126 -0.13 -2.06 13.35
N THR A 127 -0.80 -1.16 12.64
CA THR A 127 -0.24 -0.55 11.42
C THR A 127 0.46 0.80 11.66
N ALA A 128 0.28 1.42 12.82
CA ALA A 128 0.81 2.74 13.13
C ALA A 128 2.13 2.76 13.93
N ARG A 129 2.80 1.61 14.11
CA ARG A 129 4.04 1.49 14.89
C ARG A 129 5.07 0.55 14.29
N ALA A 130 6.34 0.86 14.46
CA ALA A 130 7.44 0.00 14.07
C ALA A 130 7.50 -1.27 14.97
N PRO A 131 7.92 -2.43 14.44
CA PRO A 131 8.35 -2.64 13.05
C PRO A 131 7.19 -2.92 12.08
N TYR A 132 5.96 -3.05 12.57
CA TYR A 132 4.83 -3.50 11.77
C TYR A 132 4.43 -2.50 10.68
N SER A 133 4.50 -1.20 10.96
CA SER A 133 4.23 -0.09 10.04
C SER A 133 5.13 -0.06 8.79
N PHE A 134 6.26 -0.77 8.82
CA PHE A 134 7.11 -0.94 7.64
C PHE A 134 6.45 -1.82 6.57
N LYS A 135 5.65 -2.80 6.99
CA LYS A 135 5.03 -3.81 6.12
C LYS A 135 3.51 -3.67 6.02
N LEU A 136 2.83 -3.28 7.08
CA LEU A 136 1.37 -3.31 7.14
C LEU A 136 0.75 -1.98 6.71
N THR A 137 -0.34 -2.08 5.96
CA THR A 137 -1.20 -0.95 5.61
C THR A 137 -2.64 -1.27 5.97
N GLY A 138 -3.18 -0.59 6.99
CA GLY A 138 -4.53 -0.84 7.46
C GLY A 138 -5.58 -0.17 6.61
N TYR A 139 -6.67 -0.88 6.33
CA TYR A 139 -7.91 -0.35 5.77
C TYR A 139 -8.98 -0.38 6.86
N ALA A 140 -9.88 0.60 6.80
CA ALA A 140 -11.07 0.64 7.63
C ALA A 140 -12.10 -0.40 7.15
N ARG A 141 -13.05 -0.75 8.01
CA ARG A 141 -14.29 -1.44 7.65
C ARG A 141 -15.47 -0.69 8.26
N ILE A 142 -16.59 -0.63 7.53
CA ILE A 142 -17.86 -0.02 7.96
C ILE A 142 -19.02 -0.80 7.35
N VAL A 143 -20.24 -0.63 7.88
CA VAL A 143 -21.48 -1.09 7.25
C VAL A 143 -22.21 0.11 6.64
N PRO A 144 -22.31 0.26 5.30
CA PRO A 144 -22.87 1.47 4.67
C PRO A 144 -24.28 1.83 5.15
N HIS A 145 -25.10 0.82 5.44
CA HIS A 145 -26.49 0.96 5.87
C HIS A 145 -26.66 1.51 7.30
N GLU A 146 -25.58 1.68 8.07
CA GLU A 146 -25.60 2.45 9.33
C GLU A 146 -25.65 3.98 9.08
N GLY A 147 -25.70 4.41 7.82
CA GLY A 147 -25.96 5.78 7.42
C GLY A 147 -24.87 6.74 7.90
N ASP A 148 -25.28 7.82 8.58
CA ASP A 148 -24.35 8.86 9.05
C ASP A 148 -23.30 8.33 10.04
N VAL A 149 -23.62 7.27 10.80
CA VAL A 149 -22.70 6.66 11.74
C VAL A 149 -21.52 6.02 11.00
N ALA A 150 -21.79 5.29 9.91
CA ALA A 150 -20.76 4.70 9.06
C ALA A 150 -19.90 5.76 8.37
N VAL A 151 -20.51 6.84 7.88
CA VAL A 151 -19.76 7.94 7.25
C VAL A 151 -18.85 8.63 8.26
N ARG A 152 -19.31 8.92 9.48
CA ARG A 152 -18.46 9.50 10.53
C ARG A 152 -17.30 8.58 10.90
N GLU A 153 -17.55 7.28 11.00
CA GLU A 153 -16.50 6.31 11.27
C GLU A 153 -15.47 6.23 10.14
N LEU A 154 -15.90 6.28 8.89
CA LEU A 154 -14.99 6.33 7.75
C LEU A 154 -14.04 7.52 7.83
N HIS A 155 -14.58 8.71 8.11
CA HIS A 155 -13.78 9.93 8.28
C HIS A 155 -12.81 9.79 9.46
N ARG A 156 -13.28 9.35 10.64
CA ARG A 156 -12.42 9.11 11.81
C ARG A 156 -11.28 8.12 11.50
N ALA A 157 -11.61 6.99 10.89
CA ALA A 157 -10.66 5.93 10.59
C ALA A 157 -9.56 6.40 9.64
N VAL A 158 -9.88 7.27 8.67
CA VAL A 158 -8.90 7.79 7.72
C VAL A 158 -8.13 8.99 8.30
N GLU A 159 -8.83 9.97 8.87
CA GLU A 159 -8.24 11.25 9.25
C GLU A 159 -7.57 11.22 10.63
N GLU A 160 -8.13 10.48 11.59
CA GLU A 160 -7.60 10.41 12.96
C GLU A 160 -6.69 9.18 13.14
N LEU A 161 -7.13 8.01 12.69
CA LEU A 161 -6.35 6.77 12.80
C LEU A 161 -5.32 6.62 11.67
N GLY A 162 -5.50 7.26 10.52
CA GLY A 162 -4.59 7.14 9.38
C GLY A 162 -4.69 5.81 8.63
N LEU A 163 -5.86 5.14 8.66
CA LEU A 163 -6.15 4.01 7.79
C LEU A 163 -6.31 4.51 6.34
N ARG A 164 -5.94 3.68 5.35
CA ARG A 164 -5.63 4.16 3.99
C ARG A 164 -6.48 3.54 2.88
N GLY A 165 -7.61 2.94 3.25
CA GLY A 165 -8.53 2.26 2.36
C GLY A 165 -9.75 1.79 3.13
N LEU A 166 -10.73 1.27 2.42
CA LEU A 166 -11.99 0.78 2.98
C LEU A 166 -12.30 -0.62 2.46
N LYS A 167 -12.57 -1.58 3.34
CA LYS A 167 -13.15 -2.89 3.03
C LYS A 167 -14.66 -2.84 3.28
N LEU A 168 -15.42 -3.36 2.32
CA LEU A 168 -16.86 -3.58 2.44
C LEU A 168 -17.14 -5.05 2.21
N HIS A 169 -18.01 -5.65 3.02
CA HIS A 169 -18.32 -7.07 2.91
C HIS A 169 -19.85 -7.32 2.87
N PRO A 170 -20.49 -7.16 1.70
CA PRO A 170 -21.94 -7.25 1.56
C PRO A 170 -22.57 -8.49 2.20
N ARG A 171 -21.98 -9.66 1.92
CA ARG A 171 -22.49 -10.94 2.41
C ARG A 171 -22.36 -11.09 3.93
N SER A 172 -21.16 -10.95 4.47
CA SER A 172 -20.91 -11.21 5.90
C SER A 172 -21.54 -10.16 6.82
N ASP A 173 -21.77 -8.96 6.30
CA ASP A 173 -22.44 -7.87 7.02
C ASP A 173 -23.96 -7.85 6.79
N GLY A 174 -24.52 -8.80 6.03
CA GLY A 174 -25.98 -9.01 5.91
C GLY A 174 -26.72 -8.13 4.89
N TRP A 175 -26.03 -7.44 3.99
CA TRP A 175 -26.62 -6.53 2.99
C TRP A 175 -26.30 -6.93 1.53
N GLY A 176 -26.06 -8.22 1.28
CA GLY A 176 -25.65 -8.74 -0.04
C GLY A 176 -26.62 -8.47 -1.20
N GLY A 177 -27.90 -8.23 -0.92
CA GLY A 177 -28.92 -7.84 -1.91
C GLY A 177 -29.14 -6.32 -2.04
N GLU A 178 -28.39 -5.51 -1.30
CA GLU A 178 -28.60 -4.06 -1.17
C GLU A 178 -27.34 -3.27 -1.56
N ILE A 179 -26.53 -3.83 -2.46
CA ILE A 179 -25.27 -3.24 -2.92
C ILE A 179 -25.52 -1.98 -3.76
N ASN A 180 -26.50 -2.01 -4.67
CA ASN A 180 -26.78 -0.91 -5.58
C ASN A 180 -27.78 0.10 -5.01
N THR A 181 -27.46 0.67 -3.85
CA THR A 181 -28.33 1.57 -3.07
C THR A 181 -27.64 2.90 -2.72
N ASP A 182 -28.42 3.92 -2.33
CA ASP A 182 -27.87 5.25 -1.96
C ASP A 182 -26.88 5.20 -0.77
N PRO A 183 -27.07 4.40 0.29
CA PRO A 183 -26.08 4.28 1.36
C PRO A 183 -24.69 3.84 0.86
N VAL A 184 -24.65 2.86 -0.05
CA VAL A 184 -23.39 2.38 -0.64
C VAL A 184 -22.80 3.44 -1.58
N GLU A 185 -23.62 4.06 -2.43
CA GLU A 185 -23.19 5.16 -3.30
C GLU A 185 -22.55 6.30 -2.49
N ARG A 186 -23.20 6.70 -1.38
CA ARG A 186 -22.71 7.75 -0.48
C ARG A 186 -21.35 7.40 0.10
N VAL A 187 -21.15 6.17 0.56
CA VAL A 187 -19.85 5.70 1.06
C VAL A 187 -18.77 5.77 -0.02
N LEU A 188 -19.07 5.37 -1.27
CA LEU A 188 -18.12 5.49 -2.38
C LEU A 188 -17.76 6.94 -2.70
N VAL A 189 -18.74 7.85 -2.63
CA VAL A 189 -18.52 9.29 -2.80
C VAL A 189 -17.58 9.83 -1.72
N GLU A 190 -17.80 9.47 -0.45
CA GLU A 190 -16.96 9.92 0.66
C GLU A 190 -15.54 9.32 0.58
N ALA A 191 -15.40 8.04 0.25
CA ALA A 191 -14.09 7.41 0.02
C ALA A 191 -13.29 8.12 -1.09
N ALA A 192 -13.95 8.55 -2.18
CA ALA A 192 -13.29 9.29 -3.25
C ALA A 192 -12.85 10.71 -2.82
N LYS A 193 -13.60 11.38 -1.94
CA LYS A 193 -13.21 12.67 -1.35
C LYS A 193 -11.97 12.52 -0.46
N LEU A 194 -11.93 11.46 0.34
CA LEU A 194 -10.79 11.08 1.16
C LEU A 194 -9.60 10.59 0.30
N GLY A 195 -9.86 10.12 -0.92
CA GLY A 195 -8.85 9.65 -1.87
C GLY A 195 -8.30 8.28 -1.52
N ILE A 196 -9.13 7.44 -0.92
CA ILE A 196 -8.78 6.08 -0.52
C ILE A 196 -9.50 5.07 -1.43
N PRO A 197 -8.91 3.90 -1.71
CA PRO A 197 -9.56 2.84 -2.46
C PRO A 197 -10.59 2.10 -1.60
N VAL A 198 -11.61 1.56 -2.26
CA VAL A 198 -12.63 0.70 -1.66
C VAL A 198 -12.51 -0.70 -2.25
N ILE A 199 -12.33 -1.72 -1.41
CA ILE A 199 -12.38 -3.12 -1.81
C ILE A 199 -13.69 -3.74 -1.34
N PHE A 200 -14.44 -4.30 -2.28
CA PHE A 200 -15.61 -5.12 -1.98
C PHE A 200 -15.17 -6.57 -1.91
N ASP A 201 -15.52 -7.22 -0.81
CA ASP A 201 -15.66 -8.67 -0.82
C ASP A 201 -16.75 -9.08 -1.81
N THR A 202 -16.45 -10.01 -2.71
CA THR A 202 -17.41 -10.41 -3.74
C THR A 202 -17.60 -11.91 -3.74
N ARG A 203 -18.86 -12.33 -3.79
CA ARG A 203 -19.21 -13.74 -3.94
C ARG A 203 -20.42 -13.90 -4.84
N GLY A 204 -20.15 -14.23 -6.10
CA GLY A 204 -21.16 -14.40 -7.14
C GLY A 204 -21.22 -13.21 -8.09
N PHE A 205 -21.53 -13.49 -9.35
CA PHE A 205 -21.45 -12.51 -10.43
C PHE A 205 -22.48 -11.38 -10.32
N ASN A 206 -23.68 -11.62 -9.77
CA ASN A 206 -24.68 -10.57 -9.56
C ASN A 206 -24.14 -9.43 -8.68
N GLN A 207 -23.36 -9.75 -7.64
CA GLN A 207 -22.73 -8.71 -6.81
C GLN A 207 -21.70 -7.91 -7.61
N VAL A 208 -20.96 -8.53 -8.52
CA VAL A 208 -20.00 -7.85 -9.40
C VAL A 208 -20.73 -6.82 -10.28
N VAL A 209 -21.89 -7.20 -10.84
CA VAL A 209 -22.75 -6.31 -11.62
C VAL A 209 -23.27 -5.15 -10.76
N ASP A 210 -23.84 -5.42 -9.58
CA ASP A 210 -24.35 -4.39 -8.67
C ASP A 210 -23.25 -3.40 -8.23
N ILE A 211 -22.04 -3.90 -7.96
CA ILE A 211 -20.88 -3.06 -7.62
C ILE A 211 -20.50 -2.18 -8.81
N ALA A 212 -20.53 -2.70 -10.03
CA ALA A 212 -20.25 -1.93 -11.23
C ALA A 212 -21.27 -0.80 -11.40
N GLU A 213 -22.56 -1.09 -11.24
CA GLU A 213 -23.64 -0.11 -11.35
C GLU A 213 -23.54 1.01 -10.31
N VAL A 214 -23.35 0.66 -9.03
CA VAL A 214 -23.20 1.68 -7.97
C VAL A 214 -21.92 2.50 -8.14
N THR A 215 -20.86 1.90 -8.69
CA THR A 215 -19.63 2.62 -9.05
C THR A 215 -19.89 3.65 -10.14
N VAL A 216 -20.70 3.32 -11.15
CA VAL A 216 -21.09 4.27 -12.20
C VAL A 216 -21.92 5.41 -11.62
N LYS A 217 -22.91 5.12 -10.77
CA LYS A 217 -23.73 6.13 -10.08
C LYS A 217 -22.86 7.09 -9.24
N ALA A 218 -22.00 6.54 -8.38
CA ALA A 218 -21.08 7.32 -7.56
C ALA A 218 -20.14 8.19 -8.39
N LYS A 219 -19.58 7.65 -9.49
CA LYS A 219 -18.72 8.40 -10.41
C LYS A 219 -19.47 9.56 -11.06
N LEU A 220 -20.71 9.36 -11.51
CA LEU A 220 -21.53 10.42 -12.10
C LEU A 220 -21.81 11.54 -11.09
N ARG A 221 -22.21 11.17 -9.86
CA ARG A 221 -22.40 12.13 -8.76
C ARG A 221 -21.13 12.92 -8.45
N LEU A 222 -19.99 12.24 -8.36
CA LEU A 222 -18.69 12.91 -8.17
C LEU A 222 -18.34 13.83 -9.33
N ALA A 223 -18.61 13.43 -10.58
CA ALA A 223 -18.31 14.25 -11.75
C ALA A 223 -19.14 15.54 -11.81
N ASN A 224 -20.36 15.51 -11.28
CA ASN A 224 -21.22 16.70 -11.11
C ASN A 224 -20.68 17.65 -10.02
N ILE A 225 -19.93 17.13 -9.04
CA ILE A 225 -19.27 17.94 -8.00
C ILE A 225 -17.93 18.48 -8.53
N ASP A 226 -17.03 17.59 -8.93
CA ASP A 226 -15.73 17.88 -9.53
C ASP A 226 -15.24 16.65 -10.32
N LYS A 227 -14.99 16.83 -11.63
CA LYS A 227 -14.44 15.80 -12.52
C LYS A 227 -13.13 15.19 -12.01
N ARG A 228 -12.35 15.90 -11.20
CA ARG A 228 -11.13 15.38 -10.57
C ARG A 228 -11.45 14.36 -9.48
N LEU A 229 -12.51 14.57 -8.70
CA LEU A 229 -12.98 13.61 -7.70
C LEU A 229 -13.46 12.30 -8.33
N ALA A 230 -14.14 12.38 -9.48
CA ALA A 230 -14.55 11.18 -10.23
C ALA A 230 -13.37 10.30 -10.66
N LYS A 231 -12.17 10.87 -10.85
CA LYS A 231 -10.93 10.12 -11.14
C LYS A 231 -10.29 9.52 -9.89
N ARG A 232 -10.60 10.04 -8.70
CA ARG A 232 -10.11 9.54 -7.41
C ARG A 232 -10.90 8.33 -6.90
N LEU A 233 -12.12 8.11 -7.39
CA LEU A 233 -12.87 6.89 -7.06
C LEU A 233 -12.12 5.65 -7.56
N LYS A 234 -11.82 4.71 -6.66
CA LYS A 234 -11.16 3.46 -6.97
C LYS A 234 -11.87 2.33 -6.23
N VAL A 235 -12.43 1.41 -7.00
CA VAL A 235 -13.20 0.26 -6.52
C VAL A 235 -12.48 -1.01 -6.93
N ILE A 236 -12.27 -1.92 -6.00
CA ILE A 236 -11.56 -3.19 -6.18
C ILE A 236 -12.56 -4.32 -5.92
N LEU A 237 -12.67 -5.24 -6.87
CA LEU A 237 -13.45 -6.46 -6.77
C LEU A 237 -12.54 -7.56 -6.22
N ALA A 238 -12.71 -7.94 -4.95
CA ALA A 238 -11.95 -9.05 -4.38
C ALA A 238 -12.23 -10.35 -5.12
N HIS A 239 -11.23 -11.23 -5.20
CA HIS A 239 -11.31 -12.54 -5.85
C HIS A 239 -11.74 -12.55 -7.32
N VAL A 240 -11.76 -11.38 -7.98
CA VAL A 240 -12.37 -11.17 -9.31
C VAL A 240 -13.75 -11.82 -9.42
N GLY A 241 -14.56 -11.77 -8.35
CA GLY A 241 -15.89 -12.38 -8.30
C GLY A 241 -15.92 -13.89 -8.16
N PHE A 242 -14.78 -14.59 -8.15
CA PHE A 242 -14.65 -16.04 -8.38
C PHE A 242 -15.14 -16.49 -9.77
N HIS A 243 -15.13 -15.60 -10.76
CA HIS A 243 -15.71 -15.83 -12.09
C HIS A 243 -14.73 -15.57 -13.25
N VAL A 244 -13.52 -16.12 -13.13
CA VAL A 244 -12.32 -15.89 -13.96
C VAL A 244 -12.47 -16.11 -15.48
N GLY A 245 -13.61 -16.58 -15.98
CA GLY A 245 -13.90 -16.50 -17.41
C GLY A 245 -15.38 -16.37 -17.72
N HIS A 246 -16.04 -15.51 -16.96
CA HIS A 246 -17.30 -14.92 -17.35
C HIS A 246 -17.02 -13.74 -18.28
N ASP A 247 -17.66 -13.69 -19.44
CA ASP A 247 -17.32 -12.72 -20.49
C ASP A 247 -17.46 -11.26 -20.03
N GLU A 248 -18.49 -10.99 -19.24
CA GLU A 248 -18.77 -9.64 -18.72
C GLU A 248 -17.77 -9.17 -17.65
N LEU A 249 -17.03 -10.07 -16.99
CA LEU A 249 -16.04 -9.70 -15.97
C LEU A 249 -15.02 -8.71 -16.54
N PHE A 250 -14.44 -9.02 -17.71
CA PHE A 250 -13.42 -8.19 -18.33
C PHE A 250 -13.99 -6.87 -18.85
N SER A 251 -15.24 -6.87 -19.30
CA SER A 251 -15.96 -5.64 -19.63
C SER A 251 -16.13 -4.72 -18.41
N ILE A 252 -16.50 -5.29 -17.25
CA ILE A 252 -16.61 -4.53 -15.99
C ILE A 252 -15.24 -4.03 -15.54
N LEU A 253 -14.22 -4.89 -15.58
CA LEU A 253 -12.85 -4.52 -15.23
C LEU A 253 -12.32 -3.42 -16.14
N SER A 254 -12.70 -3.35 -17.42
CA SER A 254 -12.31 -2.27 -18.34
C SER A 254 -12.67 -0.86 -17.83
N HIS A 255 -13.66 -0.75 -16.94
CA HIS A 255 -14.10 0.53 -16.40
C HIS A 255 -12.94 1.28 -15.68
N PRO A 256 -12.76 2.60 -15.90
CA PRO A 256 -11.62 3.36 -15.39
C PRO A 256 -11.46 3.37 -13.85
N ASN A 257 -12.53 3.09 -13.12
CA ASN A 257 -12.53 3.11 -11.65
C ASN A 257 -12.58 1.73 -11.00
N ILE A 258 -12.71 0.63 -11.77
CA ILE A 258 -12.87 -0.73 -11.24
C ILE A 258 -11.60 -1.55 -11.48
N TYR A 259 -11.16 -2.32 -10.50
CA TYR A 259 -9.98 -3.20 -10.55
C TYR A 259 -10.34 -4.58 -10.02
N GLY A 260 -9.58 -5.59 -10.41
CA GLY A 260 -9.72 -6.96 -9.91
C GLY A 260 -8.60 -7.30 -8.95
N GLU A 261 -8.93 -7.82 -7.78
CA GLU A 261 -7.97 -8.43 -6.86
C GLU A 261 -8.10 -9.95 -6.93
N THR A 262 -6.99 -10.69 -6.94
CA THR A 262 -6.94 -12.06 -7.47
C THR A 262 -6.88 -13.17 -6.42
N SER A 263 -7.02 -12.87 -5.13
CA SER A 263 -7.06 -13.87 -4.06
C SER A 263 -8.10 -14.95 -4.33
N GLY A 264 -7.81 -16.18 -3.91
CA GLY A 264 -8.68 -17.33 -4.16
C GLY A 264 -8.70 -17.86 -5.61
N VAL A 265 -8.01 -17.21 -6.56
CA VAL A 265 -7.77 -17.80 -7.89
C VAL A 265 -6.59 -18.78 -7.80
N HIS A 266 -6.83 -20.05 -8.12
CA HIS A 266 -5.82 -21.11 -8.03
C HIS A 266 -5.85 -22.07 -9.22
N ASP A 267 -4.81 -22.89 -9.34
CA ASP A 267 -4.64 -23.93 -10.36
C ASP A 267 -4.88 -23.41 -11.79
N ALA A 268 -5.68 -24.12 -12.58
CA ALA A 268 -6.05 -23.75 -13.95
C ALA A 268 -6.74 -22.37 -14.03
N GLY A 269 -7.31 -21.89 -12.92
CA GLY A 269 -7.89 -20.55 -12.83
C GLY A 269 -6.85 -19.45 -13.03
N ILE A 270 -5.62 -19.62 -12.53
CA ILE A 270 -4.57 -18.60 -12.65
C ILE A 270 -4.22 -18.39 -14.13
N ARG A 271 -3.94 -19.49 -14.84
CA ARG A 271 -3.64 -19.45 -16.28
C ARG A 271 -4.78 -18.83 -17.07
N ARG A 272 -6.01 -19.30 -16.83
CA ARG A 272 -7.21 -18.79 -17.50
C ARG A 272 -7.38 -17.28 -17.28
N LEU A 273 -7.18 -16.79 -16.05
CA LEU A 273 -7.30 -15.36 -15.74
C LEU A 273 -6.40 -14.52 -16.63
N PHE A 274 -5.12 -14.90 -16.73
CA PHE A 274 -4.14 -14.09 -17.42
C PHE A 274 -4.23 -14.20 -18.93
N GLU A 275 -4.51 -15.38 -19.48
CA GLU A 275 -4.78 -15.54 -20.91
C GLU A 275 -5.98 -14.68 -21.33
N GLU A 276 -7.11 -14.80 -20.64
CA GLU A 276 -8.33 -14.05 -20.95
C GLU A 276 -8.16 -12.53 -20.70
N ALA A 277 -7.50 -12.13 -19.61
CA ALA A 277 -7.22 -10.72 -19.32
C ALA A 277 -6.32 -10.10 -20.39
N SER A 278 -5.28 -10.82 -20.84
CA SER A 278 -4.31 -10.32 -21.81
C SER A 278 -4.95 -10.02 -23.17
N VAL A 279 -5.98 -10.77 -23.55
CA VAL A 279 -6.73 -10.58 -24.78
C VAL A 279 -7.84 -9.55 -24.57
N ARG A 280 -8.79 -9.84 -23.67
CA ARG A 280 -10.07 -9.13 -23.58
C ARG A 280 -9.97 -7.73 -22.98
N LEU A 281 -9.05 -7.51 -22.03
CA LEU A 281 -8.86 -6.15 -21.50
C LEU A 281 -8.10 -5.28 -22.48
N SER A 282 -7.17 -5.85 -23.25
CA SER A 282 -6.36 -5.11 -24.22
C SER A 282 -7.21 -4.45 -25.31
N GLU A 283 -8.39 -4.99 -25.61
CA GLU A 283 -9.34 -4.42 -26.56
C GLU A 283 -10.02 -3.14 -26.07
N ASN A 284 -10.12 -2.93 -24.75
CA ASN A 284 -10.86 -1.80 -24.17
C ASN A 284 -10.18 -1.24 -22.90
N LEU A 285 -8.93 -0.78 -23.01
CA LEU A 285 -8.18 -0.29 -21.84
C LEU A 285 -8.58 1.10 -21.36
N GLY A 286 -9.45 1.83 -22.07
CA GLY A 286 -9.79 3.21 -21.74
C GLY A 286 -8.53 4.07 -21.52
N PRO A 287 -8.30 4.64 -20.31
CA PRO A 287 -7.11 5.44 -20.01
C PRO A 287 -5.84 4.64 -19.68
N TYR A 288 -5.93 3.30 -19.56
CA TYR A 288 -4.79 2.44 -19.22
C TYR A 288 -3.99 2.07 -20.45
N ARG A 289 -2.71 1.75 -20.24
CA ARG A 289 -1.77 1.39 -21.31
C ARG A 289 -1.62 -0.11 -21.46
N ARG A 290 -1.83 -0.87 -20.38
CA ARG A 290 -1.76 -2.33 -20.38
C ARG A 290 -2.89 -2.97 -19.56
N TRP A 291 -3.32 -4.16 -19.99
CA TRP A 291 -4.29 -4.99 -19.27
C TRP A 291 -3.87 -5.27 -17.83
N SER A 292 -2.57 -5.43 -17.62
CA SER A 292 -1.96 -5.71 -16.32
C SER A 292 -2.16 -4.58 -15.31
N GLU A 293 -2.53 -3.36 -15.72
CA GLU A 293 -2.85 -2.23 -14.81
C GLU A 293 -4.19 -2.40 -14.06
N LYS A 294 -4.95 -3.45 -14.38
CA LYS A 294 -6.31 -3.70 -13.87
C LYS A 294 -6.40 -4.80 -12.82
N LEU A 295 -5.31 -5.54 -12.62
CA LEU A 295 -5.26 -6.69 -11.72
C LEU A 295 -4.31 -6.42 -10.55
N ILE A 296 -4.66 -6.91 -9.37
CA ILE A 296 -3.93 -6.73 -8.12
C ILE A 296 -3.77 -8.10 -7.47
N PHE A 297 -2.54 -8.44 -7.10
CA PHE A 297 -2.28 -9.62 -6.27
C PHE A 297 -2.81 -9.42 -4.85
N GLY A 298 -3.41 -10.47 -4.29
CA GLY A 298 -3.71 -10.57 -2.87
C GLY A 298 -3.94 -12.03 -2.46
N THR A 299 -3.96 -12.29 -1.16
CA THR A 299 -3.97 -13.65 -0.62
C THR A 299 -5.29 -14.05 0.03
N ASP A 300 -6.02 -13.08 0.60
CA ASP A 300 -7.16 -13.32 1.48
C ASP A 300 -6.81 -14.30 2.63
N PHE A 301 -5.59 -14.18 3.16
CA PHE A 301 -5.17 -14.94 4.34
C PHE A 301 -6.00 -14.48 5.56
N PRO A 302 -6.43 -15.41 6.43
CA PRO A 302 -6.10 -16.84 6.49
C PRO A 302 -7.12 -17.77 5.83
N TYR A 303 -8.01 -17.27 4.98
CA TYR A 303 -8.92 -18.14 4.22
C TYR A 303 -8.17 -18.96 3.16
N PHE A 304 -7.15 -18.36 2.53
CA PHE A 304 -6.19 -19.09 1.70
C PHE A 304 -4.78 -19.04 2.31
N ASP A 305 -4.08 -20.16 2.19
CA ASP A 305 -2.77 -20.36 2.83
C ASP A 305 -1.61 -20.32 1.80
N VAL A 306 -0.38 -20.44 2.31
CA VAL A 306 0.90 -20.29 1.60
C VAL A 306 0.94 -20.90 0.19
N PRO A 307 0.43 -22.13 -0.06
CA PRO A 307 0.47 -22.72 -1.40
C PRO A 307 -0.19 -21.87 -2.48
N HIS A 308 -1.29 -21.17 -2.17
CA HIS A 308 -2.01 -20.33 -3.13
C HIS A 308 -1.17 -19.12 -3.56
N ALA A 309 -0.59 -18.42 -2.58
CA ALA A 309 0.29 -17.29 -2.83
C ALA A 309 1.55 -17.70 -3.60
N VAL A 310 2.16 -18.82 -3.21
CA VAL A 310 3.36 -19.36 -3.88
C VAL A 310 3.04 -19.77 -5.32
N GLN A 311 1.93 -20.47 -5.56
CA GLN A 311 1.49 -20.87 -6.90
C GLN A 311 1.26 -19.65 -7.80
N PHE A 312 0.53 -18.64 -7.31
CA PHE A 312 0.25 -17.42 -8.06
C PHE A 312 1.53 -16.65 -8.40
N ILE A 313 2.39 -16.37 -7.42
CA ILE A 313 3.63 -15.62 -7.63
C ILE A 313 4.56 -16.40 -8.56
N SER A 314 4.68 -17.72 -8.40
CA SER A 314 5.53 -18.54 -9.28
C SER A 314 5.03 -18.54 -10.71
N TYR A 315 3.71 -18.62 -10.93
CA TYR A 315 3.13 -18.53 -12.27
C TYR A 315 3.38 -17.17 -12.92
N VAL A 316 3.13 -16.07 -12.21
CA VAL A 316 3.33 -14.71 -12.74
C VAL A 316 4.79 -14.40 -13.09
N LEU A 317 5.73 -15.15 -12.50
CA LEU A 317 7.16 -15.01 -12.75
C LEU A 317 7.73 -16.10 -13.68
N SER A 318 6.89 -17.02 -14.18
CA SER A 318 7.33 -18.07 -15.11
C SER A 318 7.21 -17.65 -16.57
N GLU A 319 7.79 -18.46 -17.45
CA GLU A 319 7.67 -18.30 -18.91
C GLU A 319 6.25 -18.54 -19.44
N ASP A 320 5.40 -19.22 -18.66
CA ASP A 320 3.99 -19.46 -19.02
C ASP A 320 3.09 -18.23 -18.81
N PHE A 321 3.59 -17.20 -18.13
CA PHE A 321 2.86 -15.96 -17.95
C PHE A 321 2.78 -15.20 -19.29
N PRO A 322 1.57 -14.83 -19.77
CA PRO A 322 1.43 -14.18 -21.08
C PRO A 322 1.91 -12.72 -21.12
N GLY A 323 2.28 -12.14 -19.97
CA GLY A 323 2.77 -10.76 -19.86
C GLY A 323 4.28 -10.65 -19.74
N THR A 324 4.78 -9.42 -19.71
CA THR A 324 6.19 -9.13 -19.44
C THR A 324 6.48 -9.10 -17.93
N PHE A 325 7.76 -9.11 -17.51
CA PHE A 325 8.11 -8.84 -16.11
C PHE A 325 7.64 -7.46 -15.61
N GLU A 326 7.47 -6.50 -16.51
CA GLU A 326 6.88 -5.22 -16.14
C GLU A 326 5.38 -5.35 -15.84
N ASP A 327 4.67 -6.25 -16.52
CA ASP A 327 3.27 -6.60 -16.24
C ASP A 327 3.16 -7.38 -14.93
N ALA A 328 4.08 -8.31 -14.69
CA ALA A 328 4.22 -9.00 -13.40
C ALA A 328 4.40 -7.99 -12.25
N GLN A 329 5.32 -7.02 -12.37
CA GLN A 329 5.54 -6.01 -11.33
C GLN A 329 4.34 -5.06 -11.13
N ARG A 330 3.52 -4.82 -12.17
CA ARG A 330 2.22 -4.11 -12.01
C ARG A 330 1.29 -4.87 -11.10
N ILE A 331 1.03 -6.13 -11.44
CA ILE A 331 0.06 -6.99 -10.77
C ILE A 331 0.51 -7.29 -9.34
N LEU A 332 1.78 -7.64 -9.17
CA LEU A 332 2.35 -8.05 -7.88
C LEU A 332 2.47 -6.89 -6.88
N GLY A 333 2.48 -5.61 -7.29
CA GLY A 333 2.59 -4.54 -6.30
C GLY A 333 2.37 -3.11 -6.76
N VAL A 334 2.81 -2.72 -7.97
CA VAL A 334 2.73 -1.30 -8.37
C VAL A 334 1.28 -0.82 -8.46
N ASN A 335 0.35 -1.66 -8.92
CA ASN A 335 -1.05 -1.26 -9.05
C ASN A 335 -1.66 -0.88 -7.70
N VAL A 336 -1.57 -1.76 -6.69
CA VAL A 336 -2.11 -1.46 -5.36
C VAL A 336 -1.41 -0.28 -4.69
N LEU A 337 -0.09 -0.13 -4.87
CA LEU A 337 0.63 1.05 -4.38
C LEU A 337 0.18 2.36 -5.03
N ARG A 338 -0.21 2.34 -6.31
CA ARG A 338 -0.80 3.52 -6.99
C ARG A 338 -2.19 3.87 -6.46
N LEU A 339 -2.94 2.88 -5.96
CA LEU A 339 -4.26 3.11 -5.39
C LEU A 339 -4.19 3.61 -3.95
N ILE A 340 -3.18 3.20 -3.19
CA ILE A 340 -3.01 3.55 -1.78
C ILE A 340 -2.16 4.82 -1.65
N PRO A 341 -2.73 5.94 -1.16
CA PRO A 341 -1.94 7.13 -0.93
C PRO A 341 -0.83 6.87 0.11
N PRO A 342 0.37 7.47 -0.03
CA PRO A 342 1.37 7.42 1.03
C PRO A 342 0.81 8.11 2.29
N LYS A 343 1.23 7.66 3.46
CA LYS A 343 0.85 8.34 4.70
C LYS A 343 1.70 9.60 4.82
N LEU A 344 1.06 10.75 4.73
CA LEU A 344 1.71 12.06 4.80
C LEU A 344 1.14 12.83 5.99
N GLU A 345 2.03 13.21 6.92
CA GLU A 345 1.66 13.91 8.13
C GLU A 345 1.54 15.41 7.84
N ARG A 346 0.34 15.95 8.06
CA ARG A 346 0.11 17.39 7.98
C ARG A 346 0.57 18.03 9.28
N ALA A 347 1.75 18.63 9.26
CA ALA A 347 2.34 19.23 10.44
C ALA A 347 2.78 20.68 10.17
N PRO A 348 2.79 21.55 11.19
CA PRO A 348 3.08 22.99 11.03
C PRO A 348 4.57 23.28 10.82
N PHE A 349 5.36 22.29 10.41
CA PHE A 349 6.78 22.47 10.18
C PHE A 349 7.03 23.26 8.91
N LYS A 350 8.00 24.18 8.98
CA LYS A 350 8.61 24.73 7.77
C LYS A 350 9.43 23.66 7.08
N LEU A 351 9.42 23.69 5.74
CA LEU A 351 10.26 22.87 4.91
C LEU A 351 11.74 23.09 5.30
N GLU A 352 12.41 22.00 5.64
CA GLU A 352 13.86 21.96 5.79
C GLU A 352 14.40 20.84 4.93
N ALA A 353 15.43 21.14 4.12
CA ALA A 353 16.04 20.18 3.22
C ALA A 353 17.57 20.25 3.26
N VAL A 354 18.20 19.09 3.08
CA VAL A 354 19.63 18.93 2.89
C VAL A 354 19.86 18.31 1.53
N HIS A 355 20.63 19.02 0.70
CA HIS A 355 21.06 18.55 -0.61
C HIS A 355 22.52 18.14 -0.54
N PHE A 356 22.85 16.99 -1.11
CA PHE A 356 24.18 16.41 -1.06
C PHE A 356 24.50 15.72 -2.39
N ARG A 357 25.79 15.46 -2.65
CA ARG A 357 26.19 14.68 -3.83
C ARG A 357 25.66 13.26 -3.74
N ARG A 358 25.08 12.72 -4.82
CA ARG A 358 24.49 11.37 -4.83
C ARG A 358 25.42 10.27 -4.34
N GLU A 359 26.73 10.40 -4.54
CA GLU A 359 27.76 9.48 -4.04
C GLU A 359 27.73 9.30 -2.51
N LEU A 360 27.26 10.31 -1.77
CA LEU A 360 27.13 10.28 -0.32
C LEU A 360 25.81 9.64 0.16
N ALA A 361 24.91 9.25 -0.74
CA ALA A 361 23.62 8.66 -0.39
C ALA A 361 23.72 7.45 0.56
N PRO A 362 24.64 6.48 0.38
CA PRO A 362 24.76 5.36 1.32
C PRO A 362 25.11 5.78 2.75
N MET A 363 25.95 6.80 2.92
CA MET A 363 26.28 7.35 4.23
C MET A 363 25.06 8.07 4.83
N VAL A 364 24.38 8.89 4.04
CA VAL A 364 23.20 9.64 4.49
C VAL A 364 22.06 8.72 4.91
N LYS A 365 21.78 7.66 4.14
CA LYS A 365 20.78 6.64 4.50
C LYS A 365 21.10 6.01 5.87
N ARG A 366 22.35 5.55 6.05
CA ARG A 366 22.84 5.01 7.33
C ARG A 366 22.69 5.98 8.48
N LYS A 367 23.03 7.25 8.27
CA LYS A 367 22.90 8.27 9.31
C LYS A 367 21.45 8.45 9.75
N ILE A 368 20.52 8.60 8.81
CA ILE A 368 19.10 8.77 9.13
C ILE A 368 18.55 7.53 9.82
N ALA A 369 18.89 6.34 9.30
CA ALA A 369 18.53 5.08 9.92
C ALA A 369 18.97 5.00 11.38
N LEU A 370 20.23 5.35 11.66
CA LEU A 370 20.79 5.35 13.01
C LEU A 370 20.07 6.34 13.93
N GLU A 371 19.79 7.57 13.46
CA GLU A 371 19.05 8.55 14.27
C GLU A 371 17.62 8.07 14.57
N LEU A 372 16.91 7.51 13.57
CA LEU A 372 15.56 6.97 13.76
C LEU A 372 15.53 5.80 14.75
N ALA A 373 16.47 4.86 14.62
CA ALA A 373 16.61 3.74 15.53
C ALA A 373 16.91 4.22 16.96
N ASN A 374 17.88 5.13 17.13
CA ASN A 374 18.20 5.72 18.43
C ASN A 374 16.99 6.40 19.09
N LEU A 375 16.19 7.13 18.32
CA LEU A 375 14.98 7.80 18.82
C LEU A 375 13.90 6.80 19.22
N ALA A 376 13.73 5.72 18.44
CA ALA A 376 12.77 4.68 18.74
C ALA A 376 13.16 3.86 19.97
N SER A 377 14.43 3.46 20.10
CA SER A 377 14.93 2.68 21.25
C SER A 377 14.86 3.48 22.55
N ASN A 378 14.93 4.82 22.48
CA ASN A 378 14.68 5.72 23.60
C ASN A 378 13.20 6.09 23.82
N LYS A 379 12.27 5.46 23.10
CA LYS A 379 10.82 5.73 23.16
C LYS A 379 10.44 7.19 22.93
N LYS A 380 11.25 7.94 22.15
CA LYS A 380 10.98 9.33 21.79
C LYS A 380 10.21 9.46 20.50
N CYS A 381 10.30 8.45 19.63
CA CYS A 381 9.70 8.43 18.31
C CYS A 381 9.14 7.04 17.99
N ASP A 382 8.10 7.00 17.18
CA ASP A 382 7.68 5.80 16.47
C ASP A 382 7.68 6.06 14.96
N VAL A 383 8.00 5.04 14.16
CA VAL A 383 7.84 5.12 12.71
C VAL A 383 6.46 4.61 12.37
N THR A 384 5.63 5.49 11.83
CA THR A 384 4.20 5.21 11.61
C THR A 384 3.90 4.79 10.17
N SER A 385 4.83 5.01 9.24
CA SER A 385 4.83 4.37 7.91
C SER A 385 6.20 4.43 7.24
N PHE A 386 6.41 3.49 6.31
CA PHE A 386 7.43 3.57 5.28
C PHE A 386 6.77 3.45 3.91
N ASP A 387 6.94 4.42 3.02
CA ASP A 387 6.24 4.51 1.74
C ASP A 387 7.23 4.74 0.59
N PRO A 388 7.49 3.73 -0.27
CA PRO A 388 8.42 3.90 -1.37
C PRO A 388 7.80 4.68 -2.54
N PHE A 389 8.66 5.29 -3.35
CA PHE A 389 8.26 5.93 -4.61
C PHE A 389 8.23 4.94 -5.77
N LEU A 390 7.48 5.29 -6.79
CA LEU A 390 7.33 4.56 -8.04
C LEU A 390 8.09 5.26 -9.16
N GLN A 391 8.58 4.47 -10.11
CA GLN A 391 9.03 5.01 -11.38
C GLN A 391 7.83 5.57 -12.15
N PRO A 392 7.95 6.77 -12.77
CA PRO A 392 6.90 7.33 -13.58
C PRO A 392 6.53 6.43 -14.77
N PRO A 393 5.26 6.46 -15.24
CA PRO A 393 4.84 5.76 -16.44
C PRO A 393 5.73 6.07 -17.65
N PRO A 394 5.96 5.10 -18.56
CA PRO A 394 5.28 3.81 -18.61
C PRO A 394 5.81 2.77 -17.62
N ARG A 395 6.98 2.98 -17.00
CA ARG A 395 7.66 1.98 -16.16
C ARG A 395 6.82 1.52 -14.96
N ALA A 396 6.88 0.24 -14.61
CA ALA A 396 6.33 -0.29 -13.37
C ALA A 396 7.45 -0.83 -12.49
N ASN A 397 8.11 0.05 -11.74
CA ASN A 397 9.18 -0.31 -10.82
C ASN A 397 9.10 0.54 -9.55
N VAL A 398 9.53 -0.02 -8.43
CA VAL A 398 9.70 0.72 -7.17
C VAL A 398 11.10 1.33 -7.13
N ARG A 399 11.19 2.60 -6.74
CA ARG A 399 12.44 3.35 -6.60
C ARG A 399 13.04 3.11 -5.24
N GLU A 400 14.35 3.34 -5.11
CA GLU A 400 15.08 3.36 -3.83
C GLU A 400 14.84 4.62 -2.98
N ASP A 401 13.89 5.45 -3.42
CA ASP A 401 13.46 6.69 -2.77
C ASP A 401 12.21 6.40 -1.93
N CYS A 402 12.03 7.10 -0.82
CA CYS A 402 10.89 6.88 0.07
C CYS A 402 10.44 8.12 0.84
N VAL A 403 9.23 8.03 1.39
CA VAL A 403 8.74 8.87 2.47
C VAL A 403 8.61 8.01 3.73
N ILE A 404 9.04 8.54 4.85
CA ILE A 404 8.94 7.92 6.17
C ILE A 404 8.12 8.88 7.04
N SER A 405 7.01 8.39 7.58
CA SER A 405 6.21 9.16 8.52
C SER A 405 6.48 8.72 9.95
N ILE A 406 6.63 9.69 10.83
CA ILE A 406 7.07 9.50 12.20
C ILE A 406 6.19 10.29 13.16
N ARG A 407 6.07 9.79 14.39
CA ARG A 407 5.30 10.39 15.47
C ARG A 407 6.18 10.51 16.71
N SER A 408 6.15 11.68 17.32
CA SER A 408 6.78 11.95 18.62
C SER A 408 5.95 11.32 19.73
N MET A 409 6.63 10.62 20.63
CA MET A 409 6.02 10.01 21.81
C MET A 409 6.13 10.91 23.05
N ASN A 410 6.69 12.12 22.89
CA ASN A 410 6.96 13.08 23.96
C ASN A 410 5.76 14.03 24.18
N GLY A 411 4.59 13.53 24.59
CA GLY A 411 3.44 14.33 25.08
C GLY A 411 2.71 15.24 24.07
N ASP A 412 3.43 15.85 23.13
CA ASP A 412 2.91 16.84 22.17
C ASP A 412 2.34 16.22 20.87
N ASP A 413 2.37 14.88 20.74
CA ASP A 413 1.95 14.08 19.55
C ASP A 413 2.39 14.68 18.19
N LYS A 414 3.58 15.29 18.14
CA LYS A 414 4.11 15.90 16.90
C LYS A 414 4.33 14.83 15.84
N LYS A 415 3.76 14.99 14.65
CA LYS A 415 3.92 14.06 13.52
C LYS A 415 4.70 14.73 12.39
N ALA A 416 5.49 13.99 11.63
CA ALA A 416 6.21 14.54 10.49
C ALA A 416 6.44 13.50 9.39
N SER A 417 6.59 13.97 8.16
CA SER A 417 7.03 13.16 7.03
C SER A 417 8.41 13.60 6.60
N LEU A 418 9.32 12.64 6.56
CA LEU A 418 10.67 12.76 6.05
C LEU A 418 10.73 12.12 4.66
N MET A 419 11.27 12.82 3.70
CA MET A 419 11.43 12.33 2.34
C MET A 419 12.91 12.18 2.02
N PHE A 420 13.30 11.01 1.52
CA PHE A 420 14.58 10.75 0.89
C PHE A 420 14.35 10.52 -0.60
N PHE A 421 15.04 11.29 -1.46
CA PHE A 421 15.05 10.99 -2.88
C PHE A 421 16.33 11.43 -3.58
N THR A 422 16.58 10.87 -4.76
CA THR A 422 17.71 11.26 -5.62
C THR A 422 17.24 11.75 -7.00
N ILE A 423 17.87 12.83 -7.47
CA ILE A 423 17.55 13.48 -8.74
C ILE A 423 18.80 14.11 -9.36
N ARG A 424 19.06 13.86 -10.66
CA ARG A 424 20.14 14.51 -11.44
C ARG A 424 21.51 14.58 -10.72
N GLY A 425 21.90 13.51 -10.02
CA GLY A 425 23.18 13.45 -9.30
C GLY A 425 23.19 14.10 -7.90
N ILE A 426 22.03 14.59 -7.44
CA ILE A 426 21.83 15.22 -6.13
C ILE A 426 20.93 14.30 -5.30
N GLY A 427 21.32 14.03 -4.06
CA GLY A 427 20.45 13.44 -3.06
C GLY A 427 19.82 14.53 -2.20
N VAL A 428 18.59 14.29 -1.75
CA VAL A 428 17.80 15.24 -0.96
C VAL A 428 17.14 14.52 0.21
N ILE A 429 17.35 15.07 1.40
CA ILE A 429 16.55 14.76 2.60
C ILE A 429 15.70 15.96 2.90
N ALA A 430 14.40 15.79 3.10
CA ALA A 430 13.52 16.89 3.47
C ALA A 430 12.53 16.50 4.55
N ARG A 431 12.32 17.36 5.55
CA ARG A 431 11.10 17.35 6.37
C ARG A 431 10.06 18.21 5.66
N LEU A 432 8.95 17.58 5.31
CA LEU A 432 7.94 18.18 4.44
C LEU A 432 7.06 19.17 5.20
N ASP A 433 6.59 20.20 4.49
CA ASP A 433 5.55 21.12 4.93
C ASP A 433 4.15 20.66 4.47
N SER A 434 3.10 21.35 4.93
CA SER A 434 1.71 21.05 4.57
C SER A 434 1.41 21.23 3.08
N GLU A 435 2.12 22.14 2.41
CA GLU A 435 1.93 22.38 0.98
C GLU A 435 2.49 21.21 0.16
N LEU A 436 3.74 20.81 0.40
CA LEU A 436 4.35 19.69 -0.32
C LEU A 436 3.58 18.39 -0.12
N THR A 437 3.14 18.11 1.12
CA THR A 437 2.33 16.91 1.45
C THR A 437 0.97 16.88 0.76
N SER A 438 0.49 18.02 0.24
CA SER A 438 -0.76 18.09 -0.53
C SER A 438 -0.58 17.92 -2.05
N LEU A 439 0.66 17.88 -2.55
CA LEU A 439 0.92 17.83 -3.99
C LEU A 439 0.65 16.43 -4.58
N ASP A 440 -0.01 16.42 -5.73
CA ASP A 440 -0.32 15.21 -6.52
C ASP A 440 0.90 14.32 -6.77
N THR A 441 2.08 14.91 -6.96
CA THR A 441 3.36 14.21 -7.14
C THR A 441 3.65 13.25 -5.99
N LEU A 442 3.45 13.69 -4.74
CA LEU A 442 3.62 12.85 -3.57
C LEU A 442 2.45 11.89 -3.41
N LEU A 443 1.22 12.36 -3.54
CA LEU A 443 0.02 11.53 -3.39
C LEU A 443 0.00 10.32 -4.34
N ARG A 444 0.61 10.44 -5.52
CA ARG A 444 0.74 9.37 -6.52
C ARG A 444 2.03 8.57 -6.44
N ARG A 445 2.95 8.93 -5.52
CA ARG A 445 4.28 8.31 -5.40
C ARG A 445 5.13 8.43 -6.67
N GLU A 446 4.92 9.43 -7.52
CA GLU A 446 5.62 9.53 -8.81
C GLU A 446 6.54 10.75 -8.86
N LEU A 447 7.85 10.50 -8.88
CA LEU A 447 8.88 11.54 -9.03
C LEU A 447 9.46 11.52 -10.46
N ALA A 448 9.05 12.47 -11.29
CA ALA A 448 9.59 12.70 -12.63
C ALA A 448 10.10 14.14 -12.75
N TYR A 449 11.38 14.34 -13.04
CA TYR A 449 11.83 15.69 -13.41
C TYR A 449 11.49 15.93 -14.87
N ASP A 450 10.45 16.72 -15.09
CA ASP A 450 10.00 17.13 -16.41
C ASP A 450 9.31 18.50 -16.35
N ASP A 451 8.87 18.98 -17.51
CA ASP A 451 8.26 20.30 -17.66
C ASP A 451 6.80 20.37 -17.23
N SER A 452 6.28 19.36 -16.53
CA SER A 452 4.93 19.42 -15.97
C SER A 452 4.81 20.54 -14.94
N PRO A 453 3.86 21.48 -15.09
CA PRO A 453 3.71 22.59 -14.14
C PRO A 453 3.50 22.15 -12.69
N LEU A 454 2.84 21.01 -12.47
CA LEU A 454 2.64 20.43 -11.13
C LEU A 454 3.97 19.96 -10.51
N ARG A 455 4.83 19.35 -11.31
CA ARG A 455 6.14 18.85 -10.86
C ARG A 455 7.17 19.96 -10.77
N GLN A 456 7.08 21.00 -11.60
CA GLN A 456 7.87 22.22 -11.45
C GLN A 456 7.63 22.88 -10.09
N ARG A 457 6.37 22.98 -9.62
CA ARG A 457 6.08 23.50 -8.26
C ARG A 457 6.78 22.68 -7.16
N PHE A 458 6.71 21.35 -7.28
CA PHE A 458 7.38 20.43 -6.35
C PHE A 458 8.91 20.66 -6.34
N TYR A 459 9.54 20.70 -7.51
CA TYR A 459 10.99 20.87 -7.60
C TYR A 459 11.46 22.28 -7.27
N ASN A 460 10.70 23.33 -7.58
CA ASN A 460 11.07 24.71 -7.26
C ASN A 460 11.24 24.91 -5.76
N LYS A 461 10.40 24.27 -4.94
CA LYS A 461 10.54 24.29 -3.47
C LYS A 461 11.73 23.48 -2.95
N LEU A 462 12.09 22.40 -3.66
CA LEU A 462 13.13 21.47 -3.25
C LEU A 462 14.43 21.67 -4.02
N TRP A 463 14.56 22.73 -4.82
CA TRP A 463 15.74 22.97 -5.63
C TRP A 463 16.89 23.44 -4.72
N PRO A 464 18.10 22.89 -4.86
CA PRO A 464 19.23 23.27 -4.01
C PRO A 464 19.63 24.74 -4.24
N SER A 465 19.74 25.50 -3.15
CA SER A 465 20.55 26.73 -3.12
C SER A 465 22.04 26.43 -2.85
N LYS A 466 22.31 25.30 -2.17
CA LYS A 466 23.65 24.79 -1.86
C LYS A 466 23.61 23.26 -1.89
N VAL A 467 24.66 22.63 -2.43
CA VAL A 467 24.86 21.17 -2.36
C VAL A 467 26.05 20.88 -1.45
N GLU A 468 25.78 20.22 -0.34
CA GLU A 468 26.80 19.87 0.65
C GLU A 468 27.73 18.77 0.14
N ARG A 469 29.01 18.89 0.53
CA ARG A 469 30.09 17.97 0.15
C ARG A 469 30.77 17.33 1.37
N GLU A 470 30.80 18.06 2.49
CA GLU A 470 31.42 17.62 3.72
C GLU A 470 30.47 16.76 4.54
N GLN A 471 30.90 15.55 4.92
CA GLN A 471 30.07 14.59 5.65
C GLN A 471 29.59 15.17 6.99
N ALA A 472 30.48 15.80 7.75
CA ALA A 472 30.15 16.39 9.05
C ALA A 472 29.02 17.44 8.97
N GLN A 473 29.03 18.28 7.93
CA GLN A 473 27.99 19.29 7.72
C GLN A 473 26.65 18.65 7.38
N ILE A 474 26.66 17.57 6.59
CA ILE A 474 25.44 16.83 6.24
C ILE A 474 24.85 16.18 7.50
N GLU A 475 25.67 15.54 8.31
CA GLU A 475 25.22 14.89 9.55
C GLU A 475 24.62 15.89 10.55
N GLU A 476 25.26 17.04 10.74
CA GLU A 476 24.75 18.11 11.61
C GLU A 476 23.37 18.59 11.15
N LYS A 477 23.20 18.80 9.84
CA LYS A 477 21.91 19.22 9.29
C LYS A 477 20.85 18.12 9.37
N ILE A 478 21.20 16.85 9.20
CA ILE A 478 20.27 15.73 9.42
C ILE A 478 19.76 15.75 10.86
N ARG A 479 20.64 15.94 11.84
CA ARG A 479 20.23 16.11 13.24
C ARG A 479 19.29 17.30 13.40
N SER A 480 19.58 18.44 12.76
CA SER A 480 18.71 19.62 12.80
C SER A 480 17.31 19.34 12.23
N ILE A 481 17.19 18.59 11.13
CA ILE A 481 15.90 18.22 10.55
C ILE A 481 15.03 17.41 11.52
N LEU A 482 15.67 16.51 12.28
CA LEU A 482 15.00 15.61 13.22
C LEU A 482 14.73 16.26 14.58
N LYS A 483 15.62 17.14 15.05
CA LYS A 483 15.64 17.69 16.41
C LYS A 483 14.32 18.34 16.85
N PRO A 484 13.65 19.22 16.07
CA PRO A 484 12.39 19.86 16.47
C PRO A 484 11.22 18.91 16.74
N LEU A 485 11.31 17.66 16.27
CA LEU A 485 10.28 16.66 16.49
C LEU A 485 10.30 16.11 17.93
N PHE A 486 11.42 16.27 18.64
CA PHE A 486 11.69 15.54 19.88
C PHE A 486 12.10 16.41 21.05
N GLU A 487 12.32 17.71 20.83
CA GLU A 487 12.43 18.69 21.91
C GLU A 487 11.03 19.07 22.44
N LYS A 488 10.93 19.17 23.77
CA LYS A 488 9.74 19.75 24.42
C LYS A 488 9.65 21.21 23.99
N SER A 489 8.47 21.64 23.55
CA SER A 489 8.21 23.05 23.23
C SER A 489 8.33 23.94 24.45
#